data_AF-A0A8T6NFA4-F1
#
_entry.id   AF-A0A8T6NFA4-F1
#
_cell.length_a   1.000
_cell.length_b   1.000
_cell.length_c   1.000
_cell.angle_alpha   90.00
_cell.angle_beta   90.00
_cell.angle_gamma   90.00
#
_symmetry.space_group_name_H-M   'P 1'
#
loop_
_entity.id
_entity.type
_entity.pdbx_description
1 polymer ?
#
loop_
_entity_poly.entity_id
_entity_poly.type
_entity_poly.pdbx_seq_one_letter_code
_entity_poly.pdbx_strand_id
1 'polypeptide(L)'
;GATEPLPCPDGRITMVEGSDDVEDCRQDYDGDRIPDFLDEDDDNDDIIDYIDRCDTGILDWTSTKSNDWDQDGCEDATEDSDDDNDGYSDTEDQLPFDPTEWLDTDGDGIGDNADTDDDGDGILDEEEIRRGLNPLVADYDNDGYNDSVDAFPKDPTEWLDSDGDGTGDNSDRFPTLKYYQNYGQVAVHIVIGLVILVVIALSVRMAIRGRPEKAEVDDSTHEVRQIGGVEVRVSAEDRMFDQTTQPQVESKPEPQRVQTPSATMFDLQAAEQSMTESMDEPITEQVGMDLTHEAEVQEEALTESQDTSQPTEVVDEFDIDSLLANAPPPVPKIEAPPDAQVNEHGQKVWRDGNGDVWVQNPDGSLLKHNVLTGAWDPYEQ
;
A
#
# COMPACT_ATOMS: atom_id res chain seq x y z
N GLY A 1 -66.36 1.40 -19.00
CA GLY A 1 -65.13 0.84 -19.59
C GLY A 1 -64.74 -0.27 -18.68
N ALA A 2 -64.61 -1.48 -19.20
CA ALA A 2 -63.97 -2.55 -18.43
C ALA A 2 -62.54 -2.10 -18.17
N THR A 3 -62.18 -1.94 -16.90
CA THR A 3 -60.78 -1.97 -16.48
C THR A 3 -60.35 -3.41 -16.70
N GLU A 4 -59.50 -3.64 -17.70
CA GLU A 4 -58.84 -4.93 -17.86
C GLU A 4 -58.16 -5.26 -16.51
N PRO A 5 -58.28 -6.51 -16.04
CA PRO A 5 -57.57 -6.93 -14.86
C PRO A 5 -56.07 -6.65 -15.01
N LEU A 6 -55.48 -5.99 -14.01
CA LEU A 6 -54.05 -5.77 -14.01
C LEU A 6 -53.40 -7.10 -13.60
N PRO A 7 -52.50 -7.67 -14.42
CA PRO A 7 -51.71 -8.82 -13.99
C PRO A 7 -50.89 -8.46 -12.75
N CYS A 8 -50.45 -9.47 -12.00
CA CYS A 8 -49.48 -9.24 -10.93
C CYS A 8 -48.25 -8.48 -11.47
N PRO A 9 -47.61 -7.63 -10.66
CA PRO A 9 -46.31 -7.05 -10.98
C PRO A 9 -45.28 -8.14 -11.31
N ASP A 10 -44.21 -7.77 -12.02
CA ASP A 10 -43.11 -8.70 -12.33
C ASP A 10 -42.53 -9.32 -11.05
N GLY A 11 -42.13 -10.61 -11.11
CA GLY A 11 -41.66 -11.41 -9.97
C GLY A 11 -42.76 -11.82 -8.97
N ARG A 12 -44.03 -11.90 -9.43
CA ARG A 12 -45.18 -12.29 -8.60
C ARG A 12 -46.20 -13.12 -9.37
N ILE A 13 -46.83 -14.08 -8.66
CA ILE A 13 -47.91 -14.92 -9.17
C ILE A 13 -49.17 -14.89 -8.31
N THR A 14 -50.29 -15.26 -8.92
CA THR A 14 -51.52 -15.57 -8.17
C THR A 14 -51.55 -17.05 -7.78
N MET A 15 -52.06 -17.35 -6.59
CA MET A 15 -52.23 -18.74 -6.11
C MET A 15 -53.30 -19.50 -6.93
N VAL A 16 -54.23 -18.76 -7.53
CA VAL A 16 -55.30 -19.31 -8.37
C VAL A 16 -55.04 -18.95 -9.82
N GLU A 17 -54.83 -19.96 -10.66
CA GLU A 17 -54.61 -19.78 -12.10
C GLU A 17 -55.74 -18.95 -12.75
N GLY A 18 -55.37 -17.79 -13.30
CA GLY A 18 -56.31 -16.86 -13.95
C GLY A 18 -57.03 -15.89 -13.01
N SER A 19 -56.63 -15.80 -11.74
CA SER A 19 -57.04 -14.74 -10.83
C SER A 19 -56.49 -13.39 -11.30
N ASP A 20 -57.31 -12.36 -11.19
CA ASP A 20 -56.98 -10.96 -11.42
C ASP A 20 -56.91 -10.14 -10.13
N ASP A 21 -56.99 -10.82 -8.99
CA ASP A 21 -56.94 -10.18 -7.69
C ASP A 21 -55.50 -9.84 -7.33
N VAL A 22 -55.17 -8.55 -7.35
CA VAL A 22 -53.86 -8.05 -6.93
C VAL A 22 -53.57 -8.36 -5.46
N GLU A 23 -54.59 -8.58 -4.63
CA GLU A 23 -54.43 -9.01 -3.24
C GLU A 23 -54.00 -10.47 -3.11
N ASP A 24 -54.10 -11.27 -4.18
CA ASP A 24 -53.67 -12.68 -4.25
C ASP A 24 -52.24 -12.83 -4.84
N CYS A 25 -51.56 -11.74 -5.17
CA CYS A 25 -50.20 -11.78 -5.69
C CYS A 25 -49.18 -12.15 -4.60
N ARG A 26 -48.54 -13.29 -4.77
CA ARG A 26 -47.40 -13.80 -4.00
C ARG A 26 -46.11 -13.57 -4.77
N GLN A 27 -45.01 -13.53 -4.05
CA GLN A 27 -43.69 -13.46 -4.69
C GLN A 27 -43.37 -14.82 -5.30
N ASP A 28 -42.71 -14.77 -6.45
CA ASP A 28 -42.25 -15.90 -7.28
C ASP A 28 -41.04 -15.33 -8.01
N TYR A 29 -39.87 -15.47 -7.37
CA TYR A 29 -38.65 -14.76 -7.72
C TYR A 29 -38.09 -15.21 -9.08
N ASP A 30 -38.01 -16.51 -9.30
CA ASP A 30 -37.51 -17.15 -10.52
C ASP A 30 -38.58 -17.36 -11.63
N GLY A 31 -39.87 -17.33 -11.28
CA GLY A 31 -40.98 -17.43 -12.20
C GLY A 31 -41.42 -18.87 -12.54
N ASP A 32 -41.05 -19.88 -11.76
CA ASP A 32 -41.44 -21.28 -11.99
C ASP A 32 -42.91 -21.58 -11.63
N ARG A 33 -43.57 -20.61 -11.01
CA ARG A 33 -44.96 -20.61 -10.53
C ARG A 33 -45.18 -21.31 -9.19
N ILE A 34 -44.13 -21.53 -8.42
CA ILE A 34 -44.16 -21.84 -7.01
C ILE A 34 -43.93 -20.51 -6.27
N PRO A 35 -44.77 -20.15 -5.29
CA PRO A 35 -44.51 -18.93 -4.54
C PRO A 35 -43.35 -19.13 -3.57
N ASP A 36 -42.47 -18.14 -3.40
CA ASP A 36 -41.23 -18.23 -2.60
C ASP A 36 -41.39 -18.97 -1.26
N PHE A 37 -42.45 -18.64 -0.49
CA PHE A 37 -42.71 -19.26 0.82
C PHE A 37 -43.05 -20.78 0.79
N LEU A 38 -43.19 -21.37 -0.40
CA LEU A 38 -43.39 -22.79 -0.69
C LEU A 38 -42.34 -23.33 -1.66
N ASP A 39 -41.50 -22.47 -2.21
CA ASP A 39 -40.31 -22.88 -2.93
C ASP A 39 -39.24 -23.32 -1.92
N GLU A 40 -38.34 -24.18 -2.36
CA GLU A 40 -37.16 -24.55 -1.57
C GLU A 40 -35.86 -24.06 -2.23
N ASP A 41 -35.98 -23.41 -3.40
CA ASP A 41 -34.91 -22.91 -4.26
C ASP A 41 -35.45 -21.68 -5.02
N ASP A 42 -35.50 -20.54 -4.32
CA ASP A 42 -36.19 -19.32 -4.74
C ASP A 42 -35.61 -18.72 -6.05
N ASP A 43 -34.34 -18.96 -6.39
CA ASP A 43 -33.67 -18.45 -7.60
C ASP A 43 -33.29 -19.53 -8.63
N ASN A 44 -33.53 -20.80 -8.30
CA ASN A 44 -33.43 -21.99 -9.15
C ASN A 44 -32.01 -22.26 -9.67
N ASP A 45 -31.01 -22.05 -8.82
CA ASP A 45 -29.58 -22.27 -9.11
C ASP A 45 -29.05 -23.67 -8.72
N ASP A 46 -29.95 -24.57 -8.27
CA ASP A 46 -29.74 -25.91 -7.70
C ASP A 46 -29.25 -25.93 -6.23
N ILE A 47 -29.21 -24.80 -5.52
CA ILE A 47 -28.92 -24.66 -4.09
C ILE A 47 -30.20 -24.32 -3.32
N ILE A 48 -30.46 -25.01 -2.21
CA ILE A 48 -31.71 -24.78 -1.45
C ILE A 48 -31.58 -23.56 -0.53
N ASP A 49 -32.65 -22.79 -0.33
CA ASP A 49 -32.66 -21.53 0.45
C ASP A 49 -32.05 -21.67 1.86
N TYR A 50 -32.11 -22.87 2.45
CA TYR A 50 -31.57 -23.10 3.80
C TYR A 50 -30.04 -23.07 3.85
N ILE A 51 -29.37 -23.45 2.76
CA ILE A 51 -27.90 -23.43 2.65
C ILE A 51 -27.40 -22.29 1.76
N ASP A 52 -28.29 -21.71 0.95
CA ASP A 52 -28.03 -20.56 0.11
C ASP A 52 -27.95 -19.25 0.93
N ARG A 53 -26.86 -18.50 0.79
CA ARG A 53 -26.70 -17.15 1.37
C ARG A 53 -27.29 -16.06 0.49
N CYS A 54 -27.49 -16.35 -0.78
CA CYS A 54 -28.07 -15.53 -1.81
C CYS A 54 -29.39 -16.13 -2.30
N ASP A 55 -30.27 -16.56 -1.37
CA ASP A 55 -31.60 -17.16 -1.62
C ASP A 55 -32.50 -16.42 -2.63
N THR A 56 -32.20 -15.18 -2.99
CA THR A 56 -32.86 -14.44 -4.06
C THR A 56 -31.80 -13.79 -4.97
N GLY A 57 -30.89 -14.61 -5.50
CA GLY A 57 -29.70 -14.22 -6.22
C GLY A 57 -29.92 -14.08 -7.73
N ILE A 58 -28.86 -14.24 -8.52
CA ILE A 58 -28.95 -14.16 -9.97
C ILE A 58 -29.74 -15.36 -10.49
N LEU A 59 -30.59 -15.10 -11.48
CA LEU A 59 -31.30 -16.16 -12.20
C LEU A 59 -30.47 -16.67 -13.39
N ASP A 60 -30.75 -17.89 -13.85
CA ASP A 60 -30.15 -18.53 -15.03
C ASP A 60 -28.64 -18.85 -14.89
N TRP A 61 -28.16 -19.14 -13.68
CA TRP A 61 -26.84 -19.74 -13.45
C TRP A 61 -26.98 -21.04 -12.64
N THR A 62 -25.86 -21.66 -12.31
CA THR A 62 -25.83 -22.89 -11.51
C THR A 62 -24.56 -22.87 -10.68
N SER A 63 -24.70 -23.12 -9.38
CA SER A 63 -23.56 -23.23 -8.47
C SER A 63 -22.65 -24.40 -8.88
N THR A 64 -21.37 -24.10 -9.07
CA THR A 64 -20.32 -25.10 -9.27
C THR A 64 -19.05 -24.64 -8.57
N LYS A 65 -18.14 -25.57 -8.26
CA LYS A 65 -16.81 -25.27 -7.68
C LYS A 65 -15.88 -24.35 -8.49
N SER A 66 -16.35 -23.81 -9.62
CA SER A 66 -15.57 -22.91 -10.46
C SER A 66 -16.16 -21.50 -10.56
N ASN A 67 -17.32 -21.26 -9.94
CA ASN A 67 -18.04 -19.99 -9.94
C ASN A 67 -18.85 -19.75 -8.65
N ASP A 68 -18.62 -20.62 -7.66
CA ASP A 68 -19.16 -20.60 -6.29
C ASP A 68 -18.16 -21.48 -5.50
N TRP A 69 -17.11 -20.84 -5.00
CA TRP A 69 -15.92 -21.55 -4.54
C TRP A 69 -16.16 -22.27 -3.21
N ASP A 70 -16.82 -21.61 -2.27
CA ASP A 70 -17.22 -22.18 -0.99
C ASP A 70 -18.56 -22.98 -1.01
N GLN A 71 -19.33 -22.88 -2.10
CA GLN A 71 -20.62 -23.53 -2.31
C GLN A 71 -21.71 -23.03 -1.35
N ASP A 72 -21.78 -21.73 -1.15
CA ASP A 72 -22.79 -21.08 -0.32
C ASP A 72 -23.99 -20.54 -1.10
N GLY A 73 -24.05 -20.74 -2.42
CA GLY A 73 -25.17 -20.32 -3.28
C GLY A 73 -25.07 -18.88 -3.78
N CYS A 74 -23.99 -18.16 -3.46
CA CYS A 74 -23.69 -16.87 -4.07
C CYS A 74 -22.72 -17.03 -5.27
N GLU A 75 -22.98 -16.34 -6.38
CA GLU A 75 -22.02 -16.33 -7.49
C GLU A 75 -20.79 -15.48 -7.14
N ASP A 76 -19.60 -16.10 -7.09
CA ASP A 76 -18.28 -15.46 -6.84
C ASP A 76 -18.11 -14.14 -7.61
N ALA A 77 -18.55 -14.14 -8.88
CA ALA A 77 -18.25 -13.04 -9.79
C ALA A 77 -19.01 -11.74 -9.48
N THR A 78 -20.17 -11.83 -8.80
CA THR A 78 -21.07 -10.67 -8.69
C THR A 78 -21.89 -10.56 -7.41
N GLU A 79 -22.11 -11.64 -6.68
CA GLU A 79 -22.97 -11.68 -5.48
C GLU A 79 -22.20 -12.00 -4.21
N ASP A 80 -21.13 -12.78 -4.33
CA ASP A 80 -20.19 -13.00 -3.25
C ASP A 80 -19.10 -11.92 -3.19
N SER A 81 -18.57 -11.69 -2.01
CA SER A 81 -17.44 -10.80 -1.76
C SER A 81 -16.36 -11.43 -0.88
N ASP A 82 -16.52 -12.71 -0.55
CA ASP A 82 -15.65 -13.55 0.29
C ASP A 82 -15.75 -14.99 -0.23
N ASP A 83 -15.20 -15.22 -1.44
CA ASP A 83 -15.39 -16.41 -2.28
C ASP A 83 -15.02 -17.74 -1.56
N ASP A 84 -14.15 -17.72 -0.55
CA ASP A 84 -13.78 -18.90 0.23
C ASP A 84 -14.28 -18.90 1.68
N ASN A 85 -14.96 -17.84 2.08
CA ASN A 85 -15.65 -17.70 3.36
C ASN A 85 -14.72 -17.82 4.58
N ASP A 86 -13.48 -17.39 4.46
CA ASP A 86 -12.50 -17.39 5.55
C ASP A 86 -12.65 -16.17 6.49
N GLY A 87 -13.42 -15.16 6.06
CA GLY A 87 -13.73 -13.94 6.78
C GLY A 87 -12.97 -12.70 6.30
N TYR A 88 -12.14 -12.82 5.26
CA TYR A 88 -11.50 -11.72 4.54
C TYR A 88 -12.15 -11.56 3.16
N SER A 89 -12.61 -10.35 2.85
CA SER A 89 -13.22 -10.12 1.52
C SER A 89 -12.19 -10.29 0.40
N ASP A 90 -12.59 -10.70 -0.81
CA ASP A 90 -11.67 -10.92 -1.95
C ASP A 90 -10.81 -9.70 -2.30
N THR A 91 -11.27 -8.50 -1.94
CA THR A 91 -10.52 -7.25 -2.17
C THR A 91 -9.41 -6.99 -1.16
N GLU A 92 -9.49 -7.62 0.00
CA GLU A 92 -8.54 -7.56 1.11
C GLU A 92 -7.73 -8.86 1.24
N ASP A 93 -8.19 -9.94 0.61
CA ASP A 93 -7.57 -11.25 0.56
C ASP A 93 -6.56 -11.36 -0.59
N GLN A 94 -5.36 -11.85 -0.30
CA GLN A 94 -4.32 -12.10 -1.31
C GLN A 94 -4.45 -13.48 -1.99
N LEU A 95 -5.13 -14.43 -1.35
CA LEU A 95 -5.45 -15.77 -1.82
C LEU A 95 -6.97 -16.04 -1.70
N PRO A 96 -7.84 -15.35 -2.47
CA PRO A 96 -9.32 -15.37 -2.29
C PRO A 96 -10.02 -16.71 -2.52
N PHE A 97 -9.26 -17.77 -2.76
CA PHE A 97 -9.76 -19.11 -3.05
C PHE A 97 -9.11 -20.14 -2.12
N ASP A 98 -8.39 -19.73 -1.09
CA ASP A 98 -7.84 -20.65 -0.10
C ASP A 98 -8.37 -20.29 1.29
N PRO A 99 -9.37 -21.03 1.82
CA PRO A 99 -10.01 -20.69 3.08
C PRO A 99 -9.12 -20.84 4.33
N THR A 100 -7.82 -21.10 4.12
CA THR A 100 -6.80 -21.21 5.15
C THR A 100 -5.73 -20.13 5.05
N GLU A 101 -5.80 -19.24 4.06
CA GLU A 101 -4.77 -18.24 3.76
C GLU A 101 -5.40 -16.94 3.26
N TRP A 102 -5.08 -15.81 3.90
CA TRP A 102 -5.56 -14.48 3.47
C TRP A 102 -4.41 -13.51 3.11
N LEU A 103 -3.18 -13.87 3.46
CA LEU A 103 -1.98 -13.02 3.34
C LEU A 103 -0.86 -13.80 2.65
N ASP A 104 -0.18 -13.13 1.72
CA ASP A 104 1.04 -13.57 1.01
C ASP A 104 2.00 -12.38 1.01
N THR A 105 2.88 -12.33 2.01
CA THR A 105 3.67 -11.14 2.33
C THR A 105 4.75 -10.85 1.29
N ASP A 106 5.34 -11.89 0.67
CA ASP A 106 6.37 -11.76 -0.36
C ASP A 106 5.84 -11.87 -1.81
N GLY A 107 4.60 -12.34 -1.98
CA GLY A 107 3.90 -12.45 -3.26
C GLY A 107 4.33 -13.66 -4.08
N ASP A 108 4.82 -14.74 -3.47
CA ASP A 108 5.26 -15.95 -4.16
C ASP A 108 4.13 -16.92 -4.52
N GLY A 109 2.93 -16.68 -3.96
CA GLY A 109 1.71 -17.46 -4.14
C GLY A 109 1.50 -18.58 -3.12
N ILE A 110 2.32 -18.65 -2.07
CA ILE A 110 2.10 -19.46 -0.87
C ILE A 110 1.68 -18.49 0.24
N GLY A 111 0.56 -18.75 0.91
CA GLY A 111 0.12 -17.88 2.00
C GLY A 111 0.98 -18.02 3.25
N ASP A 112 1.05 -16.96 4.05
CA ASP A 112 1.90 -16.84 5.25
C ASP A 112 1.61 -17.95 6.30
N ASN A 113 0.42 -18.59 6.33
CA ASN A 113 0.21 -19.70 7.28
C ASN A 113 0.91 -20.99 6.83
N ALA A 114 1.17 -21.15 5.53
CA ALA A 114 1.83 -22.31 4.92
C ALA A 114 3.28 -22.04 4.50
N ASP A 115 3.64 -20.79 4.26
CA ASP A 115 5.02 -20.39 3.97
C ASP A 115 5.89 -20.52 5.23
N THR A 116 7.20 -20.58 5.01
CA THR A 116 8.22 -20.71 6.05
C THR A 116 9.25 -19.58 6.02
N ASP A 117 9.04 -18.61 5.13
CA ASP A 117 9.89 -17.46 4.82
C ASP A 117 8.99 -16.31 4.34
N ASP A 118 8.06 -15.86 5.20
CA ASP A 118 6.90 -15.02 4.83
C ASP A 118 7.27 -13.73 4.07
N ASP A 119 8.47 -13.17 4.29
CA ASP A 119 8.94 -11.95 3.62
C ASP A 119 9.93 -12.17 2.47
N GLY A 120 10.28 -13.43 2.19
CA GLY A 120 11.12 -13.84 1.07
C GLY A 120 12.55 -13.28 1.11
N ASP A 121 13.09 -12.92 2.28
CA ASP A 121 14.46 -12.43 2.43
C ASP A 121 15.52 -13.54 2.44
N GLY A 122 15.08 -14.78 2.63
CA GLY A 122 15.91 -15.99 2.68
C GLY A 122 16.26 -16.45 4.10
N ILE A 123 15.69 -15.84 5.14
CA ILE A 123 15.75 -16.26 6.54
C ILE A 123 14.37 -16.79 6.95
N LEU A 124 14.30 -18.10 7.15
CA LEU A 124 13.07 -18.72 7.64
C LEU A 124 12.50 -18.06 8.91
N ASP A 125 11.17 -17.97 9.03
CA ASP A 125 10.48 -17.31 10.16
C ASP A 125 10.94 -17.86 11.51
N GLU A 126 11.12 -19.19 11.59
CA GLU A 126 11.57 -19.83 12.82
C GLU A 126 12.99 -19.36 13.23
N GLU A 127 13.84 -19.04 12.26
CA GLU A 127 15.15 -18.47 12.51
C GLU A 127 15.09 -16.99 12.92
N GLU A 128 14.23 -16.20 12.31
CA GLU A 128 13.99 -14.81 12.69
C GLU A 128 13.41 -14.66 14.09
N ILE A 129 12.38 -15.45 14.42
CA ILE A 129 11.79 -15.48 15.76
C ILE A 129 12.86 -15.82 16.81
N ARG A 130 13.78 -16.74 16.49
CA ARG A 130 14.92 -17.08 17.38
C ARG A 130 15.92 -15.92 17.52
N ARG A 131 16.07 -15.08 16.49
CA ARG A 131 16.93 -13.89 16.49
C ARG A 131 16.23 -12.65 17.06
N GLY A 132 14.90 -12.67 17.21
CA GLY A 132 14.08 -11.54 17.63
C GLY A 132 13.80 -10.54 16.51
N LEU A 133 13.85 -11.01 15.26
CA LEU A 133 13.42 -10.29 14.06
C LEU A 133 11.91 -10.52 13.81
N ASN A 134 11.36 -9.95 12.75
CA ASN A 134 9.94 -10.03 12.43
C ASN A 134 9.75 -10.70 11.07
N PRO A 135 9.12 -11.89 11.01
CA PRO A 135 8.97 -12.68 9.77
C PRO A 135 8.31 -12.01 8.59
N LEU A 136 7.55 -10.94 8.86
CA LEU A 136 6.83 -10.21 7.82
C LEU A 136 7.65 -9.03 7.26
N VAL A 137 8.96 -8.95 7.54
CA VAL A 137 9.76 -7.75 7.30
C VAL A 137 11.20 -8.08 6.91
N ALA A 138 11.44 -8.02 5.60
CA ALA A 138 12.71 -8.40 4.99
C ALA A 138 13.96 -7.68 5.55
N ASP A 139 15.04 -8.46 5.65
CA ASP A 139 16.44 -8.14 5.99
C ASP A 139 17.38 -8.93 5.04
N TYR A 140 17.46 -8.50 3.77
CA TYR A 140 18.10 -9.27 2.68
C TYR A 140 19.60 -9.58 2.88
N ASP A 141 20.29 -8.81 3.73
CA ASP A 141 21.71 -9.03 4.03
C ASP A 141 21.98 -9.55 5.44
N ASN A 142 20.93 -9.66 6.25
CA ASN A 142 20.90 -10.31 7.54
C ASN A 142 21.77 -9.60 8.57
N ASP A 143 21.89 -8.28 8.50
CA ASP A 143 22.67 -7.49 9.45
C ASP A 143 21.85 -7.03 10.67
N GLY A 144 20.54 -7.30 10.66
CA GLY A 144 19.59 -7.03 11.72
C GLY A 144 18.87 -5.69 11.60
N TYR A 145 19.06 -4.96 10.49
CA TYR A 145 18.29 -3.78 10.14
C TYR A 145 17.37 -4.11 8.97
N ASN A 146 16.07 -3.86 9.14
CA ASN A 146 15.12 -4.16 8.09
C ASN A 146 15.29 -3.25 6.87
N ASP A 147 15.07 -3.81 5.69
CA ASP A 147 15.25 -3.16 4.38
C ASP A 147 14.57 -1.79 4.26
N SER A 148 13.43 -1.61 4.92
CA SER A 148 12.64 -0.37 4.86
C SER A 148 13.32 0.81 5.57
N VAL A 149 14.21 0.55 6.53
CA VAL A 149 14.98 1.57 7.27
C VAL A 149 16.47 1.51 6.96
N ASP A 150 16.94 0.41 6.40
CA ASP A 150 18.33 0.22 6.02
C ASP A 150 18.69 1.09 4.80
N ALA A 151 19.74 1.90 4.92
CA ALA A 151 20.24 2.73 3.82
C ALA A 151 20.95 1.92 2.72
N PHE A 152 21.44 0.73 3.05
CA PHE A 152 22.08 -0.25 2.17
C PHE A 152 21.56 -1.68 2.44
N PRO A 153 20.32 -2.02 2.03
CA PRO A 153 19.67 -3.33 2.29
C PRO A 153 20.33 -4.60 1.69
N LYS A 154 21.55 -4.48 1.16
CA LYS A 154 22.31 -5.58 0.52
C LYS A 154 23.77 -5.60 0.93
N ASP A 155 24.18 -4.68 1.80
CA ASP A 155 25.52 -4.60 2.34
C ASP A 155 25.44 -4.77 3.87
N PRO A 156 25.73 -5.98 4.38
CA PRO A 156 25.54 -6.29 5.80
C PRO A 156 26.56 -5.61 6.74
N THR A 157 27.33 -4.69 6.19
CA THR A 157 28.31 -3.89 6.92
C THR A 157 27.91 -2.42 7.02
N GLU A 158 26.79 -2.01 6.43
CA GLU A 158 26.36 -0.61 6.36
C GLU A 158 24.83 -0.50 6.44
N TRP A 159 24.28 0.00 7.55
CA TRP A 159 22.82 0.19 7.69
C TRP A 159 22.38 1.67 7.71
N LEU A 160 23.32 2.61 7.87
CA LEU A 160 23.04 4.03 8.11
C LEU A 160 23.89 4.93 7.20
N ASP A 161 23.26 5.94 6.59
CA ASP A 161 23.93 7.02 5.84
C ASP A 161 23.51 8.38 6.45
N SER A 162 24.24 8.82 7.47
CA SER A 162 23.88 9.97 8.29
C SER A 162 23.89 11.31 7.53
N ASP A 163 24.60 11.43 6.40
CA ASP A 163 24.66 12.66 5.61
C ASP A 163 24.12 12.55 4.17
N GLY A 164 23.69 11.35 3.80
CA GLY A 164 23.03 11.04 2.54
C GLY A 164 23.99 11.15 1.35
N ASP A 165 25.28 10.84 1.53
CA ASP A 165 26.26 10.88 0.45
C ASP A 165 26.44 9.57 -0.32
N GLY A 166 25.73 8.52 0.12
CA GLY A 166 25.74 7.19 -0.48
C GLY A 166 26.90 6.31 0.00
N THR A 167 27.62 6.70 1.05
CA THR A 167 28.59 5.87 1.76
C THR A 167 28.07 5.64 3.16
N GLY A 168 27.99 4.38 3.60
CA GLY A 168 27.51 4.10 4.94
C GLY A 168 28.49 4.57 6.03
N ASP A 169 27.93 4.84 7.20
CA ASP A 169 28.64 5.42 8.35
C ASP A 169 29.84 4.58 8.83
N ASN A 170 29.85 3.25 8.59
CA ASN A 170 30.97 2.40 9.02
C ASN A 170 32.19 2.53 8.10
N SER A 171 31.96 2.74 6.81
CA SER A 171 32.99 3.01 5.80
C SER A 171 33.31 4.48 5.63
N ASP A 172 32.38 5.38 5.97
CA ASP A 172 32.57 6.80 5.85
C ASP A 172 33.48 7.35 6.97
N ARG A 173 34.53 8.05 6.54
CA ARG A 173 35.45 8.70 7.46
C ARG A 173 34.84 9.95 8.09
N PHE A 174 33.87 10.58 7.44
CA PHE A 174 33.18 11.76 7.94
C PHE A 174 31.65 11.63 7.84
N PRO A 175 31.01 10.75 8.66
CA PRO A 175 29.58 10.40 8.59
C PRO A 175 28.56 11.55 8.76
N THR A 176 29.00 12.79 8.88
CA THR A 176 28.12 13.95 9.11
C THR A 176 28.39 15.07 8.11
N LEU A 177 29.22 14.82 7.09
CA LEU A 177 29.72 15.79 6.14
C LEU A 177 29.58 15.27 4.70
N LYS A 178 28.39 15.44 4.16
CA LYS A 178 27.89 15.00 2.82
C LYS A 178 28.82 15.09 1.61
N TYR A 179 29.88 15.90 1.68
CA TYR A 179 30.76 16.17 0.55
C TYR A 179 32.16 15.57 0.71
N TYR A 180 32.41 14.82 1.79
CA TYR A 180 33.74 14.41 2.17
C TYR A 180 33.79 12.97 2.68
N GLN A 181 34.04 12.03 1.78
CA GLN A 181 34.15 10.61 2.16
C GLN A 181 35.54 10.25 2.70
N ASN A 182 36.56 11.07 2.40
CA ASN A 182 37.94 10.82 2.82
C ASN A 182 38.80 12.08 2.94
N TYR A 183 39.96 11.94 3.60
CA TYR A 183 40.91 13.04 3.79
C TYR A 183 41.44 13.63 2.48
N GLY A 184 41.44 12.87 1.39
CA GLY A 184 41.88 13.34 0.09
C GLY A 184 40.97 14.45 -0.44
N GLN A 185 39.65 14.25 -0.36
CA GLN A 185 38.67 15.26 -0.79
C GLN A 185 38.75 16.53 0.07
N VAL A 186 38.88 16.39 1.39
CA VAL A 186 39.06 17.52 2.30
C VAL A 186 40.33 18.29 1.96
N ALA A 187 41.45 17.59 1.74
CA ALA A 187 42.73 18.21 1.39
C ALA A 187 42.64 18.97 0.06
N VAL A 188 41.99 18.41 -0.95
CA VAL A 188 41.78 19.08 -2.25
C VAL A 188 40.98 20.37 -2.06
N HIS A 189 39.89 20.35 -1.30
CA HIS A 189 39.07 21.55 -1.04
C HIS A 189 39.83 22.61 -0.24
N ILE A 190 40.64 22.20 0.74
CA ILE A 190 41.52 23.13 1.48
C ILE A 190 42.53 23.76 0.51
N VAL A 191 43.15 22.98 -0.38
CA VAL A 191 44.11 23.51 -1.37
C VAL A 191 43.43 24.47 -2.33
N ILE A 192 42.25 24.14 -2.86
CA ILE A 192 41.47 25.02 -3.73
C ILE A 192 41.13 26.33 -3.00
N GLY A 193 40.65 26.25 -1.75
CA GLY A 193 40.34 27.42 -0.92
C GLY A 193 41.56 28.31 -0.69
N LEU A 194 42.72 27.74 -0.40
CA LEU A 194 43.97 28.48 -0.26
C LEU A 194 44.40 29.15 -1.57
N VAL A 195 44.24 28.48 -2.72
CA VAL A 195 44.53 29.07 -4.04
C VAL A 195 43.61 30.26 -4.32
N ILE A 196 42.31 30.14 -4.05
CA ILE A 196 41.34 31.23 -4.22
C ILE A 196 41.70 32.43 -3.34
N LEU A 197 42.05 32.20 -2.07
CA LEU A 197 42.48 33.27 -1.16
C LEU A 197 43.74 33.99 -1.67
N VAL A 198 44.72 33.24 -2.21
CA VAL A 198 45.92 33.83 -2.83
C VAL A 198 45.55 34.68 -4.05
N VAL A 199 44.64 34.21 -4.91
CA VAL A 199 44.16 34.96 -6.08
C VAL A 199 43.45 36.26 -5.67
N ILE A 200 42.60 36.20 -4.65
CA ILE A 200 41.92 37.38 -4.09
C ILE A 200 42.93 38.35 -3.47
N ALA A 201 43.91 37.86 -2.71
CA ALA A 201 44.95 38.72 -2.13
C ALA A 201 45.78 39.42 -3.21
N LEU A 202 46.10 38.72 -4.31
CA LEU A 202 46.82 39.29 -5.45
C LEU A 202 45.98 40.34 -6.20
N SER A 203 44.68 40.09 -6.41
CA SER A 203 43.79 41.04 -7.08
C SER A 203 43.58 42.31 -6.24
N VAL A 204 43.38 42.20 -4.93
CA VAL A 204 43.32 43.34 -4.01
C VAL A 204 44.64 44.13 -4.01
N ARG A 205 45.78 43.44 -3.98
CA ARG A 205 47.10 44.09 -4.03
C ARG A 205 47.32 44.86 -5.33
N MET A 206 46.81 44.34 -6.45
CA MET A 206 46.85 45.04 -7.73
C MET A 206 45.90 46.25 -7.75
N ALA A 207 44.70 46.15 -7.18
CA ALA A 207 43.75 47.26 -7.10
C ALA A 207 44.24 48.43 -6.23
N ILE A 208 44.91 48.17 -5.10
CA ILE A 208 45.46 49.22 -4.22
C ILE A 208 46.60 49.99 -4.90
N ARG A 209 47.38 49.33 -5.77
CA ARG A 209 48.44 49.98 -6.56
C ARG A 209 47.91 50.86 -7.70
N GLY A 210 46.60 50.81 -7.98
CA GLY A 210 45.97 51.54 -9.07
C GLY A 210 45.25 52.84 -8.69
N ARG A 211 45.31 53.33 -7.43
CA ARG A 211 44.76 54.66 -7.09
C ARG A 211 45.81 55.75 -7.34
N PRO A 212 45.69 56.59 -8.39
CA PRO A 212 46.44 57.83 -8.45
C PRO A 212 45.98 58.75 -7.32
N GLU A 213 46.95 59.36 -6.63
CA GLU A 213 46.76 60.43 -5.66
C GLU A 213 45.91 61.54 -6.31
N LYS A 214 44.80 61.95 -5.68
CA LYS A 214 44.01 63.09 -6.17
C LYS A 214 44.91 64.32 -6.12
N ALA A 215 45.24 64.87 -7.29
CA ALA A 215 45.92 66.15 -7.42
C ALA A 215 45.06 67.26 -6.78
N GLU A 216 45.69 68.03 -5.91
CA GLU A 216 45.18 69.27 -5.34
C GLU A 216 44.87 70.26 -6.49
N VAL A 217 43.62 70.71 -6.56
CA VAL A 217 43.17 71.67 -7.59
C VAL A 217 43.40 73.08 -7.05
N ASP A 218 44.42 73.75 -7.58
CA ASP A 218 44.67 75.17 -7.41
C ASP A 218 43.66 75.97 -8.25
N ASP A 219 42.77 76.70 -7.56
CA ASP A 219 41.72 77.54 -8.11
C ASP A 219 42.28 78.91 -8.50
N SER A 220 42.75 79.06 -9.75
CA SER A 220 43.01 80.40 -10.30
C SER A 220 42.97 80.45 -11.83
N THR A 221 41.77 80.38 -12.41
CA THR A 221 41.51 81.02 -13.73
C THR A 221 40.08 81.55 -13.78
N HIS A 222 39.89 82.80 -13.36
CA HIS A 222 38.70 83.58 -13.72
C HIS A 222 38.93 84.21 -15.10
N GLU A 223 38.14 83.84 -16.11
CA GLU A 223 38.10 84.55 -17.38
C GLU A 223 37.34 85.88 -17.21
N VAL A 224 38.00 86.99 -17.57
CA VAL A 224 37.43 88.35 -17.64
C VAL A 224 37.19 88.68 -19.12
N ARG A 225 35.95 89.04 -19.50
CA ARG A 225 35.61 89.57 -20.83
C ARG A 225 35.16 91.03 -20.74
N GLN A 226 35.75 91.90 -21.56
CA GLN A 226 35.35 93.31 -21.72
C GLN A 226 34.43 93.49 -22.94
N ILE A 227 33.29 94.17 -22.76
CA ILE A 227 32.47 94.71 -23.85
C ILE A 227 32.16 96.17 -23.50
N GLY A 228 32.62 97.14 -24.30
CA GLY A 228 32.12 98.52 -24.24
C GLY A 228 32.50 99.35 -23.00
N GLY A 229 33.70 99.18 -22.43
CA GLY A 229 34.26 100.13 -21.48
C GLY A 229 33.78 100.05 -20.02
N VAL A 230 33.12 98.96 -19.61
CA VAL A 230 32.82 98.65 -18.19
C VAL A 230 33.14 97.17 -17.92
N GLU A 231 33.83 96.89 -16.80
CA GLU A 231 34.15 95.53 -16.33
C GLU A 231 33.01 94.97 -15.46
N VAL A 232 32.52 93.75 -15.76
CA VAL A 232 31.55 93.03 -14.90
C VAL A 232 31.97 91.56 -14.76
N ARG A 233 31.99 91.07 -13.52
CA ARG A 233 32.19 89.65 -13.17
C ARG A 233 30.86 88.91 -13.30
N VAL A 234 30.81 87.79 -14.01
CA VAL A 234 29.59 86.97 -14.12
C VAL A 234 29.86 85.60 -13.50
N SER A 235 29.26 85.38 -12.32
CA SER A 235 29.09 84.06 -11.69
C SER A 235 27.95 83.34 -12.41
N ALA A 236 28.17 82.11 -12.87
CA ALA A 236 27.14 81.32 -13.55
C ALA A 236 26.30 80.53 -12.53
N GLU A 237 25.63 81.25 -11.65
CA GLU A 237 24.47 80.77 -10.90
C GLU A 237 23.28 81.60 -11.39
N ASP A 238 22.60 81.12 -12.43
CA ASP A 238 21.17 81.41 -12.68
C ASP A 238 20.69 80.82 -14.01
N ARG A 239 20.17 79.58 -13.94
CA ARG A 239 18.96 79.19 -14.68
C ARG A 239 18.10 78.32 -13.77
N MET A 240 17.34 78.98 -12.88
CA MET A 240 16.13 78.42 -12.27
C MET A 240 14.91 78.78 -13.11
N PHE A 241 14.00 77.80 -13.32
CA PHE A 241 12.57 77.79 -12.92
C PHE A 241 11.84 76.66 -13.70
N ASP A 242 11.37 75.57 -13.05
CA ASP A 242 10.10 75.36 -12.29
C ASP A 242 8.94 74.92 -13.23
N GLN A 243 8.01 73.98 -12.97
CA GLN A 243 7.25 73.75 -11.74
C GLN A 243 6.35 72.47 -11.83
N THR A 244 6.22 71.72 -10.71
CA THR A 244 5.07 70.92 -10.19
C THR A 244 4.49 69.73 -11.01
N THR A 245 4.23 68.51 -10.49
CA THR A 245 3.42 68.11 -9.30
C THR A 245 3.61 66.59 -8.99
N GLN A 246 3.56 66.17 -7.71
CA GLN A 246 3.60 64.77 -7.19
C GLN A 246 2.22 64.05 -7.30
N PRO A 247 1.95 62.88 -6.65
CA PRO A 247 2.58 61.54 -6.62
C PRO A 247 1.56 60.40 -6.89
N GLN A 248 1.97 59.16 -7.21
CA GLN A 248 1.19 57.91 -6.98
C GLN A 248 2.21 56.75 -6.92
N VAL A 249 2.50 56.15 -5.75
CA VAL A 249 1.84 54.96 -5.17
C VAL A 249 1.60 53.87 -6.22
N GLU A 250 2.45 52.84 -6.23
CA GLU A 250 2.14 51.57 -6.89
C GLU A 250 2.32 50.43 -5.88
N SER A 251 1.19 49.78 -5.65
CA SER A 251 0.94 48.66 -4.75
C SER A 251 1.19 47.32 -5.45
N LYS A 252 1.69 46.35 -4.68
CA LYS A 252 1.67 44.90 -4.97
C LYS A 252 0.25 44.41 -5.37
N PRO A 253 0.14 43.43 -6.29
CA PRO A 253 -0.35 42.08 -5.90
C PRO A 253 0.47 40.95 -6.59
N GLU A 254 1.01 39.99 -5.83
CA GLU A 254 0.55 38.59 -5.69
C GLU A 254 0.81 37.68 -6.92
N PRO A 255 1.52 36.53 -6.77
CA PRO A 255 1.97 35.73 -7.90
C PRO A 255 0.87 34.79 -8.40
N GLN A 256 0.60 34.81 -9.70
CA GLN A 256 -0.21 33.79 -10.36
C GLN A 256 0.64 32.57 -10.72
N ARG A 257 0.17 31.45 -10.19
CA ARG A 257 0.46 30.05 -10.53
C ARG A 257 0.52 29.85 -12.06
N VAL A 258 1.65 29.37 -12.57
CA VAL A 258 1.73 28.73 -13.90
C VAL A 258 2.01 27.25 -13.66
N GLN A 259 1.07 26.44 -14.15
CA GLN A 259 1.08 24.99 -14.14
C GLN A 259 2.22 24.47 -15.04
N THR A 260 3.03 23.55 -14.52
CA THR A 260 3.87 22.66 -15.31
C THR A 260 3.06 21.40 -15.65
N PRO A 261 2.93 21.01 -16.93
CA PRO A 261 2.43 19.68 -17.25
C PRO A 261 3.54 18.65 -17.02
N SER A 262 3.09 17.53 -16.42
CA SER A 262 3.74 16.24 -16.36
C SER A 262 4.13 15.75 -17.75
N ALA A 263 5.30 15.14 -17.89
CA ALA A 263 5.70 14.42 -19.11
C ALA A 263 6.23 13.04 -18.71
N THR A 264 5.34 12.07 -18.90
CA THR A 264 5.51 10.62 -18.92
C THR A 264 6.25 10.15 -20.17
N MET A 265 6.80 8.93 -20.08
CA MET A 265 7.11 7.98 -21.16
C MET A 265 8.08 8.40 -22.27
N PHE A 266 9.23 7.71 -22.29
CA PHE A 266 10.03 7.53 -23.50
C PHE A 266 9.59 6.25 -24.19
N ASP A 267 8.97 6.41 -25.36
CA ASP A 267 8.94 5.38 -26.40
C ASP A 267 9.03 6.08 -27.76
N LEU A 268 9.88 5.55 -28.65
CA LEU A 268 9.83 5.66 -30.13
C LEU A 268 11.07 5.02 -30.79
N GLN A 269 10.94 3.72 -31.04
CA GLN A 269 11.20 2.96 -32.28
C GLN A 269 12.24 3.37 -33.36
N ALA A 270 12.97 2.31 -33.75
CA ALA A 270 13.31 1.81 -35.09
C ALA A 270 14.48 2.39 -35.92
N ALA A 271 15.48 1.52 -36.16
CA ALA A 271 16.08 1.32 -37.47
C ALA A 271 16.67 -0.10 -37.59
N GLU A 272 16.34 -0.74 -38.72
CA GLU A 272 16.70 -2.09 -39.18
C GLU A 272 18.21 -2.25 -39.52
N GLN A 273 18.77 -3.46 -39.37
CA GLN A 273 19.10 -4.37 -40.48
C GLN A 273 20.04 -5.53 -40.07
N SER A 274 19.61 -6.75 -40.43
CA SER A 274 20.38 -7.80 -41.14
C SER A 274 21.61 -8.42 -40.47
N MET A 275 21.55 -9.72 -40.15
CA MET A 275 22.25 -10.76 -40.92
C MET A 275 21.72 -12.17 -40.56
N THR A 276 21.56 -12.96 -41.63
CA THR A 276 20.98 -14.30 -41.76
C THR A 276 22.08 -15.36 -41.90
N GLU A 277 21.89 -16.57 -41.34
CA GLU A 277 22.32 -17.89 -41.89
C GLU A 277 21.76 -19.00 -40.96
N SER A 278 20.59 -19.59 -41.24
CA SER A 278 20.30 -20.80 -42.05
C SER A 278 20.91 -22.11 -41.54
N MET A 279 20.07 -23.08 -41.20
CA MET A 279 20.22 -24.51 -41.54
C MET A 279 18.85 -25.19 -41.50
N ASP A 280 18.39 -25.61 -42.68
CA ASP A 280 17.23 -26.47 -42.92
C ASP A 280 17.59 -27.96 -42.70
N GLU A 281 16.69 -28.77 -42.13
CA GLU A 281 15.86 -29.73 -42.88
C GLU A 281 14.92 -30.56 -41.96
N PRO A 282 13.82 -31.12 -42.50
CA PRO A 282 12.70 -31.67 -41.74
C PRO A 282 12.65 -33.20 -41.73
N ILE A 283 12.06 -33.81 -40.68
CA ILE A 283 11.48 -35.16 -40.77
C ILE A 283 10.17 -35.20 -39.96
N THR A 284 9.09 -35.49 -40.69
CA THR A 284 7.77 -35.92 -40.22
C THR A 284 7.82 -37.31 -39.61
N GLU A 285 7.23 -37.53 -38.43
CA GLU A 285 6.32 -38.67 -38.21
C GLU A 285 5.46 -38.47 -36.95
N GLN A 286 4.17 -38.78 -37.12
CA GLN A 286 3.10 -38.72 -36.14
C GLN A 286 3.26 -39.84 -35.11
N VAL A 287 3.06 -39.57 -33.80
CA VAL A 287 2.33 -40.46 -32.89
C VAL A 287 1.71 -39.60 -31.79
N GLY A 288 0.37 -39.61 -31.69
CA GLY A 288 -0.34 -39.02 -30.57
C GLY A 288 -0.13 -39.83 -29.29
N MET A 289 0.05 -39.15 -28.16
CA MET A 289 -0.08 -39.75 -26.84
C MET A 289 -1.30 -39.15 -26.16
N ASP A 290 -2.33 -39.98 -26.16
CA ASP A 290 -3.60 -39.86 -25.47
C ASP A 290 -3.41 -40.22 -23.99
N LEU A 291 -4.05 -39.43 -23.14
CA LEU A 291 -4.06 -39.55 -21.68
C LEU A 291 -5.13 -40.56 -21.29
N THR A 292 -4.75 -41.81 -21.00
CA THR A 292 -5.54 -42.72 -20.16
C THR A 292 -4.62 -43.68 -19.43
N HIS A 293 -4.63 -43.68 -18.10
CA HIS A 293 -4.24 -44.84 -17.30
C HIS A 293 -5.41 -45.15 -16.36
N GLU A 294 -6.30 -45.98 -16.89
CA GLU A 294 -7.24 -46.78 -16.11
C GLU A 294 -6.43 -47.78 -15.27
N ALA A 295 -6.60 -47.76 -13.94
CA ALA A 295 -6.08 -48.81 -13.07
C ALA A 295 -7.09 -49.97 -13.04
N GLU A 296 -6.68 -51.10 -13.60
CA GLU A 296 -7.43 -52.35 -13.68
C GLU A 296 -7.86 -52.88 -12.30
N VAL A 297 -9.15 -53.19 -12.20
CA VAL A 297 -9.74 -54.09 -11.22
C VAL A 297 -9.30 -55.53 -11.54
N GLN A 298 -8.63 -56.20 -10.60
CA GLN A 298 -8.51 -57.66 -10.62
C GLN A 298 -9.47 -58.29 -9.60
N GLU A 299 -10.52 -58.90 -10.12
CA GLU A 299 -11.28 -59.94 -9.44
C GLU A 299 -10.53 -61.29 -9.57
N GLU A 300 -10.25 -61.96 -8.46
CA GLU A 300 -10.32 -63.43 -8.38
C GLU A 300 -10.99 -63.86 -7.08
N ALA A 301 -11.97 -64.75 -7.23
CA ALA A 301 -12.96 -65.10 -6.23
C ALA A 301 -12.61 -66.35 -5.40
N LEU A 302 -13.11 -66.34 -4.17
CA LEU A 302 -13.64 -67.46 -3.37
C LEU A 302 -12.67 -68.55 -2.86
N THR A 303 -12.47 -68.57 -1.54
CA THR A 303 -12.76 -69.77 -0.76
C THR A 303 -13.37 -69.41 0.61
N GLU A 304 -14.61 -69.84 0.78
CA GLU A 304 -15.35 -69.85 2.05
C GLU A 304 -14.90 -71.05 2.89
N SER A 305 -14.43 -70.80 4.12
CA SER A 305 -14.48 -71.79 5.19
C SER A 305 -14.54 -71.09 6.55
N GLN A 306 -15.62 -71.39 7.25
CA GLN A 306 -15.94 -70.97 8.61
C GLN A 306 -14.89 -71.48 9.61
N ASP A 307 -14.36 -70.61 10.48
CA ASP A 307 -14.26 -70.92 11.91
C ASP A 307 -14.15 -69.64 12.75
N THR A 308 -14.52 -69.81 14.01
CA THR A 308 -15.10 -68.89 14.97
C THR A 308 -14.10 -68.07 15.79
N SER A 309 -14.63 -66.99 16.38
CA SER A 309 -14.16 -66.25 17.57
C SER A 309 -13.19 -65.07 17.37
N GLN A 310 -13.72 -63.85 17.42
CA GLN A 310 -13.33 -62.79 18.38
C GLN A 310 -14.30 -61.59 18.32
N PRO A 311 -14.47 -60.84 19.42
CA PRO A 311 -15.67 -60.06 19.68
C PRO A 311 -15.67 -58.72 18.95
N THR A 312 -16.86 -58.31 18.53
CA THR A 312 -17.27 -56.95 18.19
C THR A 312 -16.84 -55.94 19.25
N GLU A 313 -15.91 -55.05 18.91
CA GLU A 313 -15.79 -53.76 19.61
C GLU A 313 -16.84 -52.80 19.05
N VAL A 314 -17.68 -52.35 19.96
CA VAL A 314 -18.60 -51.24 19.78
C VAL A 314 -17.73 -49.99 19.78
N VAL A 315 -17.86 -49.15 18.74
CA VAL A 315 -17.21 -47.84 18.71
C VAL A 315 -17.92 -47.01 19.77
N ASP A 316 -17.27 -46.82 20.92
CA ASP A 316 -17.79 -45.97 21.99
C ASP A 316 -17.78 -44.50 21.53
N GLU A 317 -18.90 -43.87 21.83
CA GLU A 317 -19.27 -42.47 21.66
C GLU A 317 -18.11 -41.51 22.02
N PHE A 318 -17.83 -40.54 21.13
CA PHE A 318 -16.82 -39.50 21.35
C PHE A 318 -17.13 -38.75 22.65
N ASP A 319 -16.28 -38.91 23.66
CA ASP A 319 -16.43 -38.29 24.98
C ASP A 319 -16.01 -36.81 24.95
N ILE A 320 -16.96 -35.96 24.57
CA ILE A 320 -16.84 -34.50 24.42
C ILE A 320 -16.36 -33.83 25.72
N ASP A 321 -16.65 -34.45 26.88
CA ASP A 321 -16.28 -33.91 28.20
C ASP A 321 -14.75 -33.96 28.45
N SER A 322 -14.02 -34.86 27.78
CA SER A 322 -12.56 -34.95 27.91
C SER A 322 -11.82 -33.88 27.09
N LEU A 323 -12.46 -33.25 26.10
CA LEU A 323 -11.89 -32.16 25.30
C LEU A 323 -12.08 -30.80 25.98
N LEU A 324 -13.21 -30.58 26.67
CA LEU A 324 -13.41 -29.36 27.47
C LEU A 324 -12.48 -29.26 28.70
N ALA A 325 -11.95 -30.37 29.19
CA ALA A 325 -11.06 -30.39 30.35
C ALA A 325 -9.64 -29.86 30.07
N ASN A 326 -9.24 -29.73 28.79
CA ASN A 326 -7.92 -29.24 28.37
C ASN A 326 -7.97 -27.89 27.65
N ALA A 327 -9.14 -27.24 27.58
CA ALA A 327 -9.22 -25.89 27.04
C ALA A 327 -8.42 -24.91 27.91
N PRO A 328 -7.55 -24.06 27.34
CA PRO A 328 -6.91 -23.00 28.09
C PRO A 328 -8.00 -22.12 28.73
N PRO A 329 -7.79 -21.63 29.97
CA PRO A 329 -8.79 -20.79 30.62
C PRO A 329 -9.10 -19.57 29.74
N PRO A 330 -10.37 -19.15 29.63
CA PRO A 330 -10.73 -17.99 28.82
C PRO A 330 -9.93 -16.78 29.29
N VAL A 331 -9.30 -16.09 28.33
CA VAL A 331 -8.53 -14.87 28.60
C VAL A 331 -9.49 -13.88 29.25
N PRO A 332 -9.16 -13.34 30.44
CA PRO A 332 -10.07 -12.44 31.14
C PRO A 332 -10.23 -11.15 30.34
N LYS A 333 -11.46 -10.88 29.91
CA LYS A 333 -11.84 -9.67 29.17
C LYS A 333 -11.35 -8.42 29.90
N ILE A 334 -10.53 -7.62 29.23
CA ILE A 334 -9.98 -6.37 29.77
C ILE A 334 -11.05 -5.28 29.66
N GLU A 335 -11.63 -4.86 30.78
CA GLU A 335 -12.62 -3.77 30.80
C GLU A 335 -12.03 -2.49 31.38
N ALA A 336 -12.41 -1.35 30.82
CA ALA A 336 -12.02 -0.04 31.33
C ALA A 336 -12.51 0.14 32.78
N PRO A 337 -11.62 0.46 33.73
CA PRO A 337 -12.00 0.60 35.12
C PRO A 337 -12.93 1.81 35.33
N PRO A 338 -13.74 1.83 36.41
CA PRO A 338 -14.74 2.88 36.63
C PRO A 338 -14.15 4.29 36.77
N ASP A 339 -12.86 4.41 37.07
CA ASP A 339 -12.10 5.64 37.22
C ASP A 339 -11.29 6.03 35.97
N ALA A 340 -11.46 5.32 34.85
CA ALA A 340 -10.84 5.66 33.58
C ALA A 340 -11.21 7.09 33.15
N GLN A 341 -10.20 7.86 32.73
CA GLN A 341 -10.40 9.24 32.30
C GLN A 341 -10.88 9.26 30.85
N VAL A 342 -11.87 10.10 30.56
CA VAL A 342 -12.40 10.23 29.20
C VAL A 342 -11.77 11.43 28.52
N ASN A 343 -11.20 11.24 27.34
CA ASN A 343 -10.60 12.32 26.56
C ASN A 343 -11.66 13.11 25.76
N GLU A 344 -11.24 14.16 25.04
CA GLU A 344 -12.13 15.01 24.24
C GLU A 344 -12.84 14.26 23.10
N HIS A 345 -12.34 13.08 22.72
CA HIS A 345 -12.90 12.20 21.69
C HIS A 345 -13.86 11.14 22.27
N GLY A 346 -14.16 11.17 23.58
CA GLY A 346 -15.05 10.22 24.23
C GLY A 346 -14.42 8.85 24.51
N GLN A 347 -13.12 8.70 24.30
CA GLN A 347 -12.39 7.45 24.55
C GLN A 347 -11.99 7.36 26.01
N LYS A 348 -12.13 6.17 26.61
CA LYS A 348 -11.67 5.91 27.99
C LYS A 348 -10.20 5.56 27.99
N VAL A 349 -9.41 6.23 28.83
CA VAL A 349 -7.97 6.03 28.94
C VAL A 349 -7.61 5.67 30.37
N TRP A 350 -6.83 4.60 30.54
CA TRP A 350 -6.33 4.20 31.84
C TRP A 350 -4.95 3.55 31.75
N ARG A 351 -4.34 3.36 32.92
CA ARG A 351 -3.10 2.59 33.07
C ARG A 351 -3.39 1.41 33.97
N ASP A 352 -2.95 0.22 33.58
CA ASP A 352 -3.17 -0.99 34.37
C ASP A 352 -2.13 -1.18 35.49
N GLY A 353 -2.24 -2.29 36.22
CA GLY A 353 -1.31 -2.63 37.30
C GLY A 353 0.11 -3.01 36.85
N ASN A 354 0.29 -3.34 35.56
CA ASN A 354 1.58 -3.67 34.96
C ASN A 354 2.29 -2.43 34.38
N GLY A 355 1.57 -1.31 34.29
CA GLY A 355 2.07 -0.04 33.79
C GLY A 355 1.81 0.18 32.31
N ASP A 356 1.04 -0.69 31.66
CA ASP A 356 0.60 -0.51 30.29
C ASP A 356 -0.50 0.55 30.22
N VAL A 357 -0.52 1.32 29.13
CA VAL A 357 -1.53 2.36 28.92
C VAL A 357 -2.50 1.89 27.85
N TRP A 358 -3.78 1.99 28.17
CA TRP A 358 -4.89 1.46 27.40
C TRP A 358 -5.86 2.58 27.01
N VAL A 359 -6.41 2.47 25.81
CA VAL A 359 -7.50 3.31 25.31
C VAL A 359 -8.63 2.39 24.85
N GLN A 360 -9.86 2.71 25.26
CA GLN A 360 -11.08 2.08 24.75
C GLN A 360 -11.90 3.09 23.96
N ASN A 361 -12.21 2.73 22.73
CA ASN A 361 -13.07 3.49 21.84
C ASN A 361 -14.56 3.37 22.22
N PRO A 362 -15.42 4.30 21.79
CA PRO A 362 -16.86 4.23 22.06
C PRO A 362 -17.57 2.99 21.50
N ASP A 363 -17.02 2.39 20.44
CA ASP A 363 -17.48 1.12 19.84
C ASP A 363 -17.12 -0.12 20.68
N GLY A 364 -16.25 0.05 21.69
CA GLY A 364 -15.78 -1.03 22.57
C GLY A 364 -14.39 -1.58 22.22
N SER A 365 -13.83 -1.24 21.06
CA SER A 365 -12.49 -1.67 20.63
C SER A 365 -11.39 -1.11 21.55
N LEU A 366 -10.31 -1.87 21.68
CA LEU A 366 -9.19 -1.55 22.57
C LEU A 366 -7.93 -1.26 21.79
N LEU A 367 -7.18 -0.31 22.29
CA LEU A 367 -5.86 0.06 21.81
C LEU A 367 -4.87 0.02 22.97
N LYS A 368 -3.70 -0.57 22.76
CA LYS A 368 -2.59 -0.56 23.71
C LYS A 368 -1.49 0.39 23.22
N HIS A 369 -1.01 1.25 24.12
CA HIS A 369 0.11 2.12 23.78
C HIS A 369 1.42 1.34 23.78
N ASN A 370 2.08 1.34 22.63
CA ASN A 370 3.40 0.76 22.48
C ASN A 370 4.47 1.77 22.92
N VAL A 371 5.20 1.45 23.98
CA VAL A 371 6.19 2.37 24.57
C VAL A 371 7.45 2.47 23.71
N LEU A 372 7.74 1.47 22.88
CA LEU A 372 8.93 1.43 22.03
C LEU A 372 8.71 2.24 20.74
N THR A 373 7.56 2.07 20.09
CA THR A 373 7.24 2.75 18.84
C THR A 373 6.52 4.09 19.05
N GLY A 374 5.87 4.27 20.20
CA GLY A 374 4.99 5.40 20.48
C GLY A 374 3.63 5.32 19.78
N ALA A 375 3.32 4.19 19.14
CA ALA A 375 2.07 3.95 18.44
C ALA A 375 0.97 3.43 19.37
N TRP A 376 -0.26 3.43 18.87
CA TRP A 376 -1.42 2.79 19.50
C TRP A 376 -1.80 1.57 18.68
N ASP A 377 -1.54 0.40 19.22
CA ASP A 377 -1.75 -0.88 18.52
C ASP A 377 -3.15 -1.41 18.87
N PRO A 378 -3.93 -1.89 17.88
CA PRO A 378 -5.16 -2.64 18.12
C PRO A 378 -4.93 -3.81 19.06
N TYR A 379 -5.87 -4.03 19.98
CA TYR A 379 -5.84 -5.15 20.89
C TYR A 379 -7.14 -5.93 20.81
N GLU A 380 -7.07 -7.12 20.22
CA GLU A 380 -8.15 -8.09 20.20
C GLU A 380 -8.19 -8.88 21.51
N GLN A 381 -9.39 -9.11 22.03
CA GLN A 381 -9.63 -9.65 23.37
C GLN A 381 -9.84 -11.15 23.41
#